data_AF-A0A2S0M0R2-F1
#
_entry.id   AF-A0A2S0M0R2-F1
#
_cell.length_a   1.000
_cell.length_b   1.000
_cell.length_c   1.000
_cell.angle_alpha   90.00
_cell.angle_beta   90.00
_cell.angle_gamma   90.00
#
_symmetry.space_group_name_H-M   'P 1'
#
loop_
_entity.id
_entity.type
_entity.pdbx_description
1 polymer ?
#
loop_
_entity_poly.entity_id
_entity_poly.type
_entity_poly.pdbx_seq_one_letter_code
_entity_poly.pdbx_strand_id
1 'polypeptide(L)'
;MSTQHTMEERMNALFGEPVDLPTVDELVASGDLVDATGSYAAGNASDPDRQARLLFSAAAWDDLAAWDERNAAYQDVSGRIHDVVTASRFWHPLTGRCNSRMLGERTVFSLTRIPNTPRATIPRHTNATIYPAIDNGRLTLTFRLAYE
;
A
#
# COMPACT_ATOMS: atom_id res chain seq x y z
N MET A 1 -2.36 32.48 -42.64
CA MET A 1 -2.94 32.66 -41.30
C MET A 1 -2.53 31.44 -40.48
N SER A 2 -1.73 31.63 -39.44
CA SER A 2 -1.23 30.52 -38.60
C SER A 2 -2.24 30.27 -37.49
N THR A 3 -2.92 29.13 -37.51
CA THR A 3 -3.85 28.73 -36.46
C THR A 3 -3.03 28.37 -35.21
N GLN A 4 -3.11 29.19 -34.17
CA GLN A 4 -2.50 28.85 -32.89
C GLN A 4 -3.32 27.73 -32.25
N HIS A 5 -2.83 26.50 -32.37
CA HIS A 5 -3.38 25.37 -31.61
C HIS A 5 -3.20 25.61 -30.11
N THR A 6 -4.26 25.33 -29.35
CA THR A 6 -4.21 25.39 -27.88
C THR A 6 -3.22 24.34 -27.35
N MET A 7 -2.73 24.52 -26.13
CA MET A 7 -1.84 23.53 -25.49
C MET A 7 -2.52 22.16 -25.43
N GLU A 8 -3.80 22.14 -25.12
CA GLU A 8 -4.65 20.95 -25.07
C GLU A 8 -4.74 20.24 -26.42
N GLU A 9 -5.02 20.97 -27.52
CA GLU A 9 -5.01 20.39 -28.87
C GLU A 9 -3.64 19.80 -29.25
N ARG A 10 -2.55 20.46 -28.84
CA ARG A 10 -1.18 19.96 -29.06
C ARG A 10 -0.89 18.71 -28.23
N MET A 11 -1.35 18.66 -26.99
CA MET A 11 -1.18 17.51 -26.11
C MET A 11 -2.01 16.32 -26.61
N ASN A 12 -3.27 16.53 -27.01
CA ASN A 12 -4.12 15.49 -27.55
C ASN A 12 -3.59 14.96 -28.90
N ALA A 13 -3.02 15.83 -29.74
CA ALA A 13 -2.35 15.40 -30.97
C ALA A 13 -1.10 14.53 -30.73
N LEU A 14 -0.41 14.73 -29.59
CA LEU A 14 0.81 13.99 -29.24
C LEU A 14 0.53 12.70 -28.45
N PHE A 15 -0.46 12.71 -27.55
CA PHE A 15 -0.69 11.65 -26.58
C PHE A 15 -2.08 10.99 -26.66
N GLY A 16 -2.96 11.50 -27.54
CA GLY A 16 -4.37 11.09 -27.60
C GLY A 16 -5.23 11.81 -26.56
N GLU A 17 -6.51 11.45 -26.53
CA GLU A 17 -7.43 11.94 -25.49
C GLU A 17 -6.95 11.49 -24.10
N PRO A 18 -7.12 12.33 -23.06
CA PRO A 18 -6.81 11.95 -21.69
C PRO A 18 -7.51 10.66 -21.29
N VAL A 19 -6.75 9.75 -20.68
CA VAL A 19 -7.32 8.55 -20.06
C VAL A 19 -7.76 8.93 -18.65
N ASP A 20 -9.05 8.81 -18.35
CA ASP A 20 -9.55 8.91 -16.98
C ASP A 20 -8.97 7.75 -16.16
N LEU A 21 -8.06 8.09 -15.24
CA LEU A 21 -7.47 7.15 -14.31
C LEU A 21 -8.36 7.04 -13.07
N PRO A 22 -8.60 5.82 -12.55
CA PRO A 22 -9.39 5.66 -11.34
C PRO A 22 -8.68 6.31 -10.15
N THR A 23 -9.47 6.96 -9.30
CA THR A 23 -9.04 7.47 -8.01
C THR A 23 -8.68 6.32 -7.06
N VAL A 24 -7.92 6.64 -6.01
CA VAL A 24 -7.58 5.66 -4.97
C VAL A 24 -8.84 5.07 -4.32
N ASP A 25 -9.86 5.90 -4.09
CA ASP A 25 -11.11 5.44 -3.48
C ASP A 25 -11.91 4.52 -4.41
N GLU A 26 -11.88 4.76 -5.72
CA GLU A 26 -12.48 3.84 -6.71
C GLU A 26 -11.74 2.50 -6.77
N LEU A 27 -10.40 2.50 -6.64
CA LEU A 27 -9.60 1.29 -6.55
C LEU A 27 -9.88 0.50 -5.25
N VAL A 28 -10.16 1.19 -4.15
CA VAL A 28 -10.58 0.53 -2.90
C VAL A 28 -12.01 -0.01 -3.04
N ALA A 29 -12.93 0.76 -3.61
CA ALA A 29 -14.33 0.36 -3.78
C ALA A 29 -14.50 -0.83 -4.73
N SER A 30 -13.65 -0.93 -5.77
CA SER A 30 -13.63 -2.06 -6.70
C SER A 30 -12.95 -3.32 -6.13
N GLY A 31 -12.24 -3.20 -5.00
CA GLY A 31 -11.51 -4.30 -4.37
C GLY A 31 -10.12 -4.55 -4.93
N ASP A 32 -9.63 -3.72 -5.86
CA ASP A 32 -8.25 -3.78 -6.36
C ASP A 32 -7.24 -3.45 -5.25
N LEU A 33 -7.62 -2.56 -4.34
CA LEU A 33 -6.88 -2.21 -3.13
C LEU A 33 -7.70 -2.50 -1.87
N VAL A 34 -7.01 -2.98 -0.84
CA VAL A 34 -7.52 -3.16 0.51
C VAL A 34 -6.97 -2.03 1.37
N ASP A 35 -7.86 -1.23 1.97
CA ASP A 35 -7.50 -0.19 2.93
C ASP A 35 -7.37 -0.79 4.33
N ALA A 36 -6.12 -0.92 4.79
CA ALA A 36 -5.77 -1.52 6.07
C ALA A 36 -5.62 -0.48 7.20
N THR A 37 -5.83 0.81 6.89
CA THR A 37 -5.58 1.93 7.81
C THR A 37 -6.37 1.79 9.11
N GLY A 38 -7.66 1.44 9.00
CA GLY A 38 -8.54 1.27 10.17
C GLY A 38 -8.11 0.11 11.07
N SER A 39 -7.80 -1.06 10.49
CA SER A 39 -7.32 -2.23 11.23
C SER A 39 -6.01 -1.96 11.96
N TYR A 40 -5.09 -1.26 11.28
CA TYR A 40 -3.81 -0.87 11.87
C TYR A 40 -3.99 0.16 13.00
N ALA A 41 -4.83 1.17 12.79
CA ALA A 41 -5.08 2.22 13.78
C ALA A 41 -5.74 1.64 15.05
N ALA A 42 -6.72 0.75 14.87
CA ALA A 42 -7.39 0.05 15.97
C ALA A 42 -6.42 -0.80 16.80
N GLY A 43 -5.55 -1.60 16.16
CA GLY A 43 -4.56 -2.42 16.86
C GLY A 43 -3.51 -1.61 17.63
N ASN A 44 -3.24 -0.37 17.21
CA ASN A 44 -2.32 0.54 17.88
C ASN A 44 -3.00 1.56 18.81
N ALA A 45 -4.31 1.45 19.05
CA ALA A 45 -5.10 2.42 19.83
C ALA A 45 -4.86 3.88 19.39
N SER A 46 -4.83 4.11 18.07
CA SER A 46 -4.50 5.39 17.46
C SER A 46 -5.60 5.91 16.54
N ASP A 47 -5.59 7.21 16.28
CA ASP A 47 -6.53 7.86 15.37
C ASP A 47 -6.14 7.56 13.91
N PRO A 48 -7.01 6.90 13.11
CA PRO A 48 -6.71 6.56 11.73
C PRO A 48 -6.40 7.80 10.88
N ASP A 49 -7.01 8.96 11.14
CA ASP A 49 -6.82 10.16 10.30
C ASP A 49 -5.46 10.82 10.49
N ARG A 50 -4.75 10.45 11.55
CA ARG A 50 -3.37 10.90 11.84
C ARG A 50 -2.30 9.95 11.30
N GLN A 51 -2.70 8.80 10.76
CA GLN A 51 -1.80 7.81 10.21
C GLN A 51 -1.62 7.99 8.69
N ALA A 52 -0.51 7.46 8.17
CA ALA A 52 -0.43 7.20 6.74
C ALA A 52 -1.57 6.27 6.32
N ARG A 53 -2.16 6.50 5.14
CA ARG A 53 -3.11 5.58 4.54
C ARG A 53 -2.35 4.33 4.09
N LEU A 54 -2.74 3.16 4.57
CA LEU A 54 -2.05 1.90 4.30
C LEU A 54 -2.87 1.07 3.33
N LEU A 55 -2.43 1.01 2.08
CA LEU A 55 -3.15 0.32 1.00
C LEU A 55 -2.39 -0.91 0.55
N PHE A 56 -3.08 -2.03 0.39
CA PHE A 56 -2.49 -3.27 -0.10
C PHE A 56 -3.20 -3.67 -1.39
N SER A 57 -2.48 -4.08 -2.44
CA SER A 57 -3.14 -4.86 -3.49
C SER A 57 -3.74 -6.13 -2.90
N ALA A 58 -4.83 -6.66 -3.44
CA ALA A 58 -5.47 -7.89 -2.93
C ALA A 58 -4.48 -9.03 -2.66
N ALA A 59 -3.59 -9.33 -3.60
CA ALA A 59 -2.56 -10.37 -3.41
C ALA A 59 -1.56 -10.05 -2.28
N ALA A 60 -1.16 -8.78 -2.14
CA ALA A 60 -0.30 -8.35 -1.04
C ALA A 60 -1.03 -8.39 0.30
N TRP A 61 -2.33 -8.07 0.34
CA TRP A 61 -3.13 -8.20 1.54
C TRP A 61 -3.15 -9.65 2.03
N ASP A 62 -3.49 -10.58 1.13
CA ASP A 62 -3.60 -12.00 1.44
C ASP A 62 -2.29 -12.58 1.98
N ASP A 63 -1.16 -12.21 1.38
CA ASP A 63 0.14 -12.72 1.77
C ASP A 63 0.76 -11.97 2.97
N LEU A 64 0.61 -10.64 3.03
CA LEU A 64 1.32 -9.73 3.96
C LEU A 64 0.51 -9.26 5.19
N ALA A 65 -0.81 -9.36 5.20
CA ALA A 65 -1.59 -8.77 6.30
C ALA A 65 -2.72 -9.67 6.80
N ALA A 66 -3.47 -10.31 5.89
CA ALA A 66 -4.59 -11.16 6.24
C ALA A 66 -4.20 -12.27 7.23
N TRP A 67 -5.12 -12.59 8.13
CA TRP A 67 -4.98 -13.68 9.09
C TRP A 67 -6.34 -14.26 9.48
N ASP A 68 -6.48 -15.59 9.43
CA ASP A 68 -7.60 -16.31 10.03
C ASP A 68 -7.25 -16.68 11.47
N GLU A 69 -8.06 -16.26 12.43
CA GLU A 69 -7.89 -16.53 13.86
C GLU A 69 -7.92 -18.04 14.20
N ARG A 70 -8.45 -18.88 13.30
CA ARG A 70 -8.45 -20.34 13.42
C ARG A 70 -7.10 -20.99 13.05
N ASN A 71 -6.14 -20.22 12.55
CA ASN A 71 -4.80 -20.73 12.24
C ASN A 71 -4.07 -21.20 13.51
N ALA A 72 -3.17 -22.17 13.33
CA ALA A 72 -2.42 -22.76 14.45
C ALA A 72 -1.37 -21.83 15.09
N ALA A 73 -0.95 -20.76 14.41
CA ALA A 73 0.03 -19.80 14.92
C ALA A 73 -0.65 -18.59 15.57
N TYR A 74 -0.04 -18.04 16.62
CA TYR A 74 -0.52 -16.83 17.30
C TYR A 74 -0.09 -15.58 16.53
N GLN A 75 -0.95 -15.12 15.62
CA GLN A 75 -0.84 -13.81 14.98
C GLN A 75 -2.21 -13.16 14.88
N ASP A 76 -2.20 -11.86 14.59
CA ASP A 76 -3.38 -11.10 14.23
C ASP A 76 -3.06 -10.16 13.07
N VAL A 77 -4.12 -9.64 12.44
CA VAL A 77 -4.01 -8.75 11.28
C VAL A 77 -3.22 -7.48 11.61
N SER A 78 -3.41 -6.90 12.78
CA SER A 78 -2.79 -5.63 13.16
C SER A 78 -1.28 -5.75 13.36
N GLY A 79 -0.82 -6.81 14.04
CA GLY A 79 0.59 -7.14 14.20
C GLY A 79 1.25 -7.45 12.86
N ARG A 80 0.55 -8.19 11.98
CA ARG A 80 1.03 -8.46 10.63
C ARG A 80 1.21 -7.18 9.80
N ILE A 81 0.31 -6.20 9.91
CA ILE A 81 0.47 -4.89 9.25
C ILE A 81 1.62 -4.09 9.88
N HIS A 82 1.77 -4.13 11.21
CA HIS A 82 2.87 -3.46 11.91
C HIS A 82 4.23 -3.96 11.45
N ASP A 83 4.39 -5.27 11.25
CA ASP A 83 5.62 -5.86 10.71
C ASP A 83 5.92 -5.34 9.29
N VAL A 84 4.89 -5.23 8.44
CA VAL A 84 5.03 -4.70 7.07
C VAL A 84 5.48 -3.25 7.08
N VAL A 85 4.81 -2.41 7.86
CA VAL A 85 5.16 -1.00 8.03
C VAL A 85 6.60 -0.87 8.51
N THR A 86 6.98 -1.61 9.54
CA THR A 86 8.32 -1.56 10.14
C THR A 86 9.38 -2.03 9.15
N ALA A 87 9.15 -3.14 8.46
CA ALA A 87 10.08 -3.70 7.47
C ALA A 87 10.26 -2.80 6.24
N SER A 88 9.24 -2.04 5.85
CA SER A 88 9.34 -1.06 4.76
C SER A 88 10.36 0.04 5.06
N ARG A 89 10.63 0.32 6.34
CA ARG A 89 11.50 1.40 6.84
C ARG A 89 11.14 2.80 6.32
N PHE A 90 9.96 2.95 5.70
CA PHE A 90 9.52 4.20 5.11
C PHE A 90 8.89 5.11 6.16
N TRP A 91 8.01 4.56 6.99
CA TRP A 91 7.25 5.30 7.97
C TRP A 91 7.46 4.70 9.37
N HIS A 92 7.80 5.55 10.33
CA HIS A 92 8.04 5.12 11.70
C HIS A 92 6.75 5.23 12.53
N PRO A 93 6.18 4.12 12.98
CA PRO A 93 4.82 4.11 13.51
C PRO A 93 4.62 4.91 14.80
N LEU A 94 5.61 4.89 15.71
CA LEU A 94 5.51 5.63 16.98
C LEU A 94 5.75 7.14 16.85
N THR A 95 6.49 7.58 15.84
CA THR A 95 6.88 9.00 15.72
C THR A 95 6.14 9.72 14.60
N GLY A 96 5.41 8.99 13.76
CA GLY A 96 4.76 9.52 12.56
C GLY A 96 5.74 10.00 11.50
N ARG A 97 7.05 9.89 11.71
CA ARG A 97 8.07 10.40 10.79
C ARG A 97 8.20 9.48 9.59
N CYS A 98 8.30 10.07 8.40
CA CYS A 98 8.61 9.35 7.18
C CYS A 98 10.05 9.63 6.71
N ASN A 99 10.64 8.68 6.00
CA ASN A 99 11.88 8.88 5.29
C ASN A 99 11.59 9.56 3.94
N SER A 100 11.59 10.90 3.95
CA SER A 100 11.28 11.71 2.77
C SER A 100 12.21 11.46 1.58
N ARG A 101 13.40 10.89 1.78
CA ARG A 101 14.31 10.51 0.68
C ARG A 101 13.77 9.38 -0.18
N MET A 102 12.87 8.57 0.36
CA MET A 102 12.24 7.46 -0.36
C MET A 102 10.92 7.87 -1.02
N LEU A 103 10.47 9.12 -0.84
CA LEU A 103 9.20 9.60 -1.39
C LEU A 103 9.31 9.69 -2.91
N GLY A 104 8.34 9.11 -3.63
CA GLY A 104 8.37 9.01 -5.09
C GLY A 104 9.27 7.90 -5.62
N GLU A 105 10.03 7.20 -4.77
CA GLU A 105 10.83 6.04 -5.16
C GLU A 105 10.14 4.73 -4.77
N ARG A 106 10.27 3.76 -5.67
CA ARG A 106 9.84 2.39 -5.43
C ARG A 106 10.87 1.70 -4.54
N THR A 107 10.49 1.32 -3.32
CA THR A 107 11.38 0.56 -2.44
C THR A 107 10.94 -0.90 -2.32
N VAL A 108 11.87 -1.83 -2.45
CA VAL A 108 11.65 -3.25 -2.18
C VAL A 108 12.04 -3.55 -0.74
N PHE A 109 11.21 -4.32 -0.05
CA PHE A 109 11.50 -4.88 1.25
C PHE A 109 11.10 -6.35 1.29
N SER A 110 11.65 -7.06 2.26
CA SER A 110 11.45 -8.50 2.40
C SER A 110 11.02 -8.83 3.82
N LEU A 111 10.17 -9.84 3.93
CA LEU A 111 9.64 -10.35 5.19
C LEU A 111 9.68 -11.87 5.17
N THR A 112 9.94 -12.47 6.33
CA THR A 112 9.78 -13.91 6.53
C THR A 112 8.61 -14.16 7.45
N ARG A 113 7.58 -14.88 7.01
CA ARG A 113 6.33 -15.03 7.77
C ARG A 113 5.58 -16.32 7.48
N ILE A 114 4.78 -16.76 8.45
CA ILE A 114 3.89 -17.90 8.27
C ILE A 114 2.74 -17.48 7.33
N PRO A 115 2.49 -18.21 6.23
CA PRO A 115 1.36 -17.95 5.34
C PRO A 115 0.02 -18.02 6.06
N ASN A 116 -0.98 -17.25 5.61
CA ASN A 116 -2.35 -17.31 6.13
C ASN A 116 -3.09 -18.55 5.61
N THR A 117 -2.65 -19.74 6.03
CA THR A 117 -3.34 -21.01 5.72
C THR A 117 -3.41 -21.88 6.96
N PRO A 118 -4.52 -22.64 7.19
CA PRO A 118 -4.81 -23.24 8.50
C PRO A 118 -3.72 -24.13 9.12
N ARG A 119 -2.91 -24.79 8.28
CA ARG A 119 -1.87 -25.74 8.71
C ARG A 119 -0.45 -25.20 8.54
N ALA A 120 -0.29 -23.95 8.12
CA ALA A 120 1.04 -23.38 7.96
C ALA A 120 1.69 -23.14 9.32
N THR A 121 2.88 -23.70 9.50
CA THR A 121 3.72 -23.49 10.69
C THR A 121 5.13 -23.05 10.32
N ILE A 122 5.49 -23.16 9.04
CA ILE A 122 6.83 -22.84 8.53
C ILE A 122 6.79 -21.46 7.87
N PRO A 123 7.65 -20.51 8.30
CA PRO A 123 7.77 -19.22 7.66
C PRO A 123 8.24 -19.32 6.20
N ARG A 124 7.72 -18.45 5.35
CA ARG A 124 8.14 -18.26 3.96
C ARG A 124 8.64 -16.84 3.75
N HIS A 125 9.59 -16.71 2.85
CA HIS A 125 10.12 -15.42 2.45
C HIS A 125 9.19 -14.79 1.39
N THR A 126 8.85 -13.53 1.59
CA THR A 126 8.06 -12.73 0.65
C THR A 126 8.77 -11.41 0.39
N ASN A 127 8.85 -11.04 -0.89
CA ASN A 127 9.27 -9.72 -1.32
C ASN A 127 8.05 -8.86 -1.62
N ALA A 128 8.12 -7.60 -1.20
CA ALA A 128 7.08 -6.63 -1.47
C ALA A 128 7.70 -5.29 -1.83
N THR A 129 6.92 -4.52 -2.57
CA THR A 129 7.27 -3.20 -3.01
C THR A 129 6.33 -2.20 -2.35
N ILE A 130 6.90 -1.13 -1.80
CA ILE A 130 6.16 0.04 -1.33
C ILE A 130 6.24 1.16 -2.37
N TYR A 131 5.08 1.75 -2.66
CA TYR A 131 4.89 2.93 -3.49
C TYR A 131 4.36 4.06 -2.61
N PRO A 132 5.24 4.93 -2.10
CA PRO A 132 4.83 6.06 -1.29
C PRO A 132 4.38 7.23 -2.17
N ALA A 133 3.20 7.76 -1.91
CA ALA A 133 2.61 8.91 -2.61
C ALA A 133 1.92 9.86 -1.62
N ILE A 134 1.64 11.08 -2.07
CA ILE A 134 0.73 11.99 -1.37
C ILE A 134 -0.57 12.02 -2.17
N ASP A 135 -1.66 11.61 -1.52
CA ASP A 135 -3.01 11.61 -2.10
C ASP A 135 -3.90 12.48 -1.21
N ASN A 136 -4.53 13.51 -1.78
CA ASN A 136 -5.36 14.48 -1.05
C ASN A 136 -4.69 15.06 0.22
N GLY A 137 -3.39 15.33 0.17
CA GLY A 137 -2.61 15.88 1.30
C GLY A 137 -2.26 14.85 2.39
N ARG A 138 -2.63 13.58 2.20
CA ARG A 138 -2.33 12.48 3.10
C ARG A 138 -1.23 11.59 2.52
N LEU A 139 -0.29 11.18 3.37
CA LEU A 139 0.69 10.17 2.99
C LEU A 139 -0.02 8.83 2.76
N THR A 140 0.14 8.27 1.57
CA THR A 140 -0.43 6.98 1.17
C THR A 140 0.70 6.02 0.82
N LEU A 141 0.71 4.87 1.49
CA LEU A 141 1.67 3.80 1.28
C LEU A 141 0.95 2.64 0.60
N THR A 142 1.27 2.39 -0.66
CA THR A 142 0.71 1.25 -1.38
C THR A 142 1.70 0.09 -1.41
N PHE A 143 1.29 -1.06 -0.89
CA PHE A 143 2.07 -2.30 -0.84
C PHE A 143 1.62 -3.26 -1.94
N ARG A 144 2.57 -3.76 -2.74
CA ARG A 144 2.34 -4.80 -3.75
C ARG A 144 3.35 -5.91 -3.60
N LEU A 145 2.98 -7.15 -3.91
CA LEU A 145 3.96 -8.23 -3.99
C LEU A 145 4.96 -7.94 -5.11
N ALA A 146 6.24 -8.21 -4.83
CA ALA A 146 7.28 -8.20 -5.84
C ALA A 146 7.46 -9.64 -6.30
N TYR A 147 6.99 -9.94 -7.51
CA TYR A 147 7.30 -11.20 -8.17
C TYR A 147 8.68 -11.06 -8.82
N GLU A 148 9.57 -12.01 -8.54
CA GLU A 148 10.83 -12.22 -9.26
C GLU A 148 10.58 -12.90 -10.60
#